data_AF-A0A534S7I9-F1
#
_entry.id   AF-A0A534S7I9-F1
#
_cell.length_a   1.000
_cell.length_b   1.000
_cell.length_c   1.000
_cell.angle_alpha   90.00
_cell.angle_beta   90.00
_cell.angle_gamma   90.00
#
_symmetry.space_group_name_H-M   'P 1'
#
loop_
_entity.id
_entity.type
_entity.pdbx_description
1 polymer ?
#
loop_
_entity_poly.entity_id
_entity_poly.type
_entity_poly.pdbx_seq_one_letter_code
_entity_poly.pdbx_strand_id
1 'polypeptide(L)'
;MPTGKVYLIGAGPGDPGLLTLKGKRCLEEAEVVIYDYLVDQRILAYARPGAELIYVGKKSGGDAIPQAEINQLMLERAGNGQVV
;
A
#
# COMPACT_ATOMS: atom_id res chain seq x y z
N MET A 1 13.20 -10.89 16.35
CA MET A 1 13.24 -10.21 15.04
C MET A 1 12.54 -8.87 15.20
N PRO A 2 12.97 -7.79 14.52
CA PRO A 2 12.24 -6.53 14.59
C PRO A 2 10.82 -6.75 14.06
N THR A 3 9.82 -6.28 14.80
CA THR A 3 8.41 -6.33 14.36
C THR A 3 8.24 -5.31 13.24
N GLY A 4 7.74 -5.76 12.08
CA GLY A 4 7.37 -4.87 11.00
C GLY A 4 6.19 -3.98 11.39
N LYS A 5 5.78 -3.07 10.51
CA LYS A 5 4.69 -2.13 10.80
C LYS A 5 3.82 -1.96 9.57
N VAL A 6 2.50 -1.96 9.80
CA VAL A 6 1.50 -1.63 8.78
C VAL A 6 1.01 -0.20 9.00
N TYR A 7 1.03 0.62 7.95
CA TYR A 7 0.41 1.94 7.92
C TYR A 7 -0.81 1.94 7.00
N LEU A 8 -2.00 2.23 7.55
CA LEU A 8 -3.16 2.56 6.73
C LEU A 8 -3.14 4.05 6.39
N ILE A 9 -2.91 4.37 5.12
CA ILE A 9 -2.86 5.76 4.64
C ILE A 9 -3.99 6.03 3.64
N GLY A 10 -4.57 7.23 3.72
CA GLY A 10 -5.49 7.71 2.70
C GLY A 10 -4.71 8.35 1.55
N ALA A 11 -4.91 7.85 0.33
CA ALA A 11 -4.33 8.42 -0.89
C ALA A 11 -4.97 9.76 -1.31
N GLY A 12 -6.14 10.10 -0.76
CA GLY A 12 -6.94 11.23 -1.22
C GLY A 12 -7.71 10.89 -2.52
N PRO A 13 -8.35 11.88 -3.16
CA PRO A 13 -9.23 11.64 -4.31
C PRO A 13 -8.50 11.50 -5.66
N GLY A 14 -7.17 11.52 -5.67
CA GLY A 14 -6.34 11.27 -6.86
C GLY A 14 -5.29 12.36 -7.15
N ASP A 15 -5.55 13.62 -6.80
CA ASP A 15 -4.54 14.68 -6.91
C ASP A 15 -3.40 14.44 -5.90
N PRO A 16 -2.13 14.26 -6.35
CA PRO A 16 -1.00 14.07 -5.44
C PRO A 16 -0.78 15.21 -4.44
N GLY A 17 -1.25 16.43 -4.75
CA GLY A 17 -1.19 17.58 -3.84
C GLY A 17 -2.11 17.45 -2.62
N LEU A 18 -3.06 16.50 -2.64
CA LEU A 18 -3.96 16.20 -1.52
C LEU A 18 -3.47 15.06 -0.64
N LEU A 19 -2.35 14.41 -0.99
CA LEU A 19 -1.70 13.44 -0.13
C LEU A 19 -1.10 14.15 1.10
N THR A 20 -1.35 13.61 2.29
CA THR A 20 -0.75 14.18 3.50
C THR A 20 0.77 13.99 3.52
N LEU A 21 1.50 14.92 4.15
CA LEU A 21 2.96 14.81 4.29
C LEU A 21 3.38 13.51 5.00
N LYS A 22 2.58 13.04 5.97
CA LYS A 22 2.84 11.76 6.66
C LYS A 22 2.58 10.55 5.76
N GLY A 23 1.51 10.59 4.95
CA GLY A 23 1.22 9.52 3.97
C GLY A 23 2.33 9.40 2.93
N LYS A 24 2.85 10.53 2.44
CA LYS A 24 4.02 10.54 1.55
C LYS A 24 5.24 9.88 2.20
N ARG A 25 5.59 10.25 3.44
CA ARG A 25 6.71 9.65 4.17
C ARG A 25 6.53 8.15 4.37
N CYS A 26 5.31 7.69 4.66
CA CYS A 26 5.03 6.26 4.75
C CYS A 26 5.34 5.54 3.42
N LEU A 27 4.95 6.10 2.27
CA LEU A 27 5.28 5.53 0.96
C LEU A 27 6.79 5.53 0.69
N GLU A 28 7.49 6.60 1.04
CA GLU A 28 8.95 6.73 0.88
C GLU A 28 9.74 5.75 1.77
N GLU A 29 9.14 5.23 2.84
CA GLU A 29 9.76 4.26 3.75
C GLU A 29 9.29 2.81 3.50
N ALA A 30 8.12 2.62 2.87
CA ALA A 30 7.49 1.32 2.71
C ALA A 30 8.30 0.35 1.85
N GLU A 31 8.49 -0.87 2.34
CA GLU A 31 9.11 -1.96 1.59
C GLU A 31 8.08 -2.70 0.73
N VAL A 32 6.81 -2.68 1.15
CA VAL A 32 5.68 -3.23 0.41
C VAL A 32 4.57 -2.18 0.40
N VAL A 33 3.94 -1.94 -0.74
CA VAL A 33 2.76 -1.05 -0.86
C VAL A 33 1.61 -1.87 -1.41
N ILE A 34 0.58 -2.06 -0.59
CA ILE A 34 -0.66 -2.73 -0.98
C ILE A 34 -1.68 -1.66 -1.36
N TYR A 35 -2.21 -1.69 -2.58
CA TYR A 35 -3.08 -0.63 -3.10
C TYR A 35 -4.22 -1.18 -3.97
N ASP A 36 -5.31 -0.43 -4.07
CA ASP A 36 -6.45 -0.77 -4.90
C ASP A 36 -6.59 0.15 -6.13
N TYR A 37 -7.67 -0.06 -6.89
CA TYR A 37 -7.95 0.65 -8.14
C TYR A 37 -8.07 2.18 -7.99
N LEU A 38 -8.47 2.69 -6.83
CA LEU A 38 -8.75 4.11 -6.62
C LEU A 38 -7.48 4.94 -6.42
N VAL A 39 -6.32 4.30 -6.24
CA VAL A 39 -5.05 5.01 -6.03
C VAL A 39 -4.47 5.45 -7.37
N ASP A 40 -4.24 6.76 -7.52
CA ASP A 40 -3.58 7.33 -8.69
C ASP A 40 -2.10 6.88 -8.77
N GLN A 41 -1.65 6.50 -9.96
CA GLN A 41 -0.27 6.02 -10.19
C GLN A 41 0.80 7.05 -9.80
N ARG A 42 0.50 8.34 -9.86
CA ARG A 42 1.42 9.41 -9.44
C ARG A 42 1.65 9.43 -7.93
N ILE A 43 0.71 8.89 -7.14
CA ILE A 43 0.87 8.71 -5.69
C ILE A 43 1.81 7.53 -5.43
N LEU A 44 1.63 6.43 -6.15
CA LEU A 44 2.51 5.25 -6.05
C LEU A 44 3.96 5.56 -6.46
N ALA A 45 4.17 6.57 -7.30
CA ALA A 45 5.51 7.04 -7.66
C ALA A 45 6.33 7.62 -6.49
N TYR A 46 5.71 7.89 -5.33
CA TYR A 46 6.44 8.23 -4.10
C TYR A 46 7.02 7.02 -3.37
N ALA A 47 6.63 5.80 -3.75
CA ALA A 47 7.20 4.59 -3.17
C ALA A 47 8.72 4.55 -3.39
N ARG A 48 9.46 4.07 -2.39
CA ARG A 48 10.92 3.93 -2.52
C ARG A 48 11.31 3.02 -3.68
N PRO A 49 12.49 3.24 -4.29
CA PRO A 49 13.07 2.28 -5.22
C PRO A 49 13.16 0.88 -4.59
N GLY A 50 12.64 -0.14 -5.30
CA GLY A 50 12.64 -1.53 -4.83
C GLY A 50 11.50 -1.89 -3.87
N ALA A 51 10.55 -0.99 -3.61
CA ALA A 51 9.31 -1.37 -2.94
C ALA A 51 8.51 -2.35 -3.81
N GLU A 52 7.95 -3.40 -3.20
CA GLU A 52 7.03 -4.31 -3.87
C GLU A 52 5.64 -3.67 -3.94
N LEU A 53 5.12 -3.44 -5.14
CA LEU A 53 3.78 -2.86 -5.34
C LEU A 53 2.77 -3.98 -5.60
N ILE A 54 1.87 -4.22 -4.64
CA ILE A 54 0.86 -5.28 -4.72
C ILE A 54 -0.52 -4.67 -4.96
N TYR A 55 -1.06 -4.92 -6.15
CA TYR A 55 -2.41 -4.50 -6.51
C TYR A 55 -3.44 -5.50 -5.98
N VAL A 56 -4.41 -5.01 -5.19
CA VAL A 56 -5.52 -5.82 -4.63
C VAL A 56 -6.90 -5.36 -5.09
N GLY A 57 -6.96 -4.37 -5.98
CA GLY A 57 -8.22 -3.87 -6.53
C GLY A 57 -8.88 -4.85 -7.51
N LYS A 58 -10.16 -4.60 -7.82
CA LYS A 58 -10.87 -5.35 -8.87
C LYS A 58 -10.42 -4.87 -10.25
N LYS A 59 -10.02 -5.79 -11.14
CA LYS A 59 -10.11 -5.53 -12.58
C LYS A 59 -11.55 -5.77 -13.01
N SER A 60 -12.13 -4.85 -13.78
CA SER A 60 -13.53 -4.94 -14.23
C SER A 60 -13.87 -6.35 -14.74
N GLY A 61 -14.85 -6.99 -14.09
CA GLY A 61 -15.33 -8.34 -14.43
C GLY A 61 -14.64 -9.50 -13.71
N GLY A 62 -13.62 -9.27 -12.88
CA GLY A 62 -12.97 -10.30 -12.06
C GLY A 62 -13.46 -10.36 -10.61
N ASP A 63 -13.17 -11.48 -9.94
CA ASP A 63 -13.41 -11.64 -8.51
C ASP A 63 -12.55 -10.66 -7.68
N ALA A 64 -13.13 -10.09 -6.63
CA ALA A 64 -12.35 -9.33 -5.66
C ALA A 64 -11.45 -10.28 -4.87
N ILE A 65 -10.23 -9.86 -4.57
CA ILE A 65 -9.49 -10.46 -3.47
C ILE A 65 -10.34 -10.25 -2.20
N PRO A 66 -10.71 -11.31 -1.47
CA PRO A 66 -11.44 -11.18 -0.22
C PRO A 66 -10.68 -10.32 0.79
N GLN A 67 -11.38 -9.50 1.55
CA GLN A 67 -10.76 -8.63 2.55
C GLN A 67 -9.91 -9.43 3.57
N ALA A 68 -10.31 -10.66 3.88
CA ALA A 68 -9.56 -11.54 4.76
C ALA A 68 -8.17 -11.89 4.19
N GLU A 69 -8.05 -12.07 2.88
CA GLU A 69 -6.77 -12.34 2.22
C GLU A 69 -5.89 -11.09 2.18
N ILE A 70 -6.46 -9.90 1.95
CA ILE A 70 -5.73 -8.63 2.04
C ILE A 70 -5.19 -8.43 3.46
N ASN A 71 -6.01 -8.72 4.48
CA ASN A 71 -5.60 -8.66 5.88
C ASN A 71 -4.48 -9.64 6.19
N GLN A 72 -4.59 -10.87 5.71
CA GLN A 72 -3.57 -11.90 5.90
C GLN A 72 -2.24 -11.50 5.25
N LEU A 73 -2.28 -10.93 4.04
CA LEU A 73 -1.12 -10.42 3.34
C LEU A 73 -0.41 -9.32 4.16
N MET A 74 -1.16 -8.34 4.70
CA MET A 74 -0.58 -7.30 5.57
C MET A 74 0.13 -7.90 6.79
N LEU A 75 -0.52 -8.87 7.45
CA LEU A 75 0.03 -9.54 8.63
C LEU A 75 1.28 -10.35 8.32
N GLU A 76 1.30 -11.07 7.19
CA GLU A 76 2.45 -11.86 6.75
C GLU A 76 3.67 -10.96 6.49
N ARG A 77 3.49 -9.90 5.69
CA ARG A 77 4.59 -8.98 5.34
C ARG A 77 5.15 -8.26 6.57
N ALA A 78 4.29 -7.73 7.43
CA ALA A 78 4.72 -7.12 8.68
C ALA A 78 5.33 -8.15 9.66
N GLY A 79 4.83 -9.39 9.67
CA GLY A 79 5.38 -10.51 10.44
C GLY A 79 6.81 -10.87 10.03
N ASN A 80 7.17 -10.65 8.77
CA ASN A 80 8.53 -10.79 8.25
C ASN A 80 9.45 -9.61 8.57
N GLY A 81 8.98 -8.62 9.34
CA GLY A 81 9.76 -7.45 9.75
C GLY A 81 9.67 -6.26 8.78
N GLN A 82 8.86 -6.35 7.73
CA GLN A 82 8.78 -5.32 6.69
C GLN A 82 7.92 -4.13 7.10
N VAL A 83 8.21 -2.96 6.54
CA VAL A 83 7.30 -1.81 6.55
C VAL A 83 6.30 -1.95 5.39
N VAL A 84 5.02 -1.96 5.72
CA VAL A 84 3.87 -2.15 4.81
C VAL A 84 2.96 -0.93 4.82
#